data_AF-A0A8J7CGT4-F1
#
_entry.id   AF-A0A8J7CGT4-F1
#
_cell.length_a   1.000
_cell.length_b   1.000
_cell.length_c   1.000
_cell.angle_alpha   90.00
_cell.angle_beta   90.00
_cell.angle_gamma   90.00
#
_symmetry.space_group_name_H-M   'P 1'
#
loop_
_entity.id
_entity.type
_entity.pdbx_description
1 polymer ?
#
loop_
_entity_poly.entity_id
_entity_poly.type
_entity_poly.pdbx_seq_one_letter_code
_entity_poly.pdbx_strand_id
1 'polypeptide(L)'
;MACQRLATARLKTLTGVLVMSGTVAMAADKPTPTPTPRAAGGQSLNEVAKDKKLKGDLAGSSSGSIVITNENLSDYASKGGLTTANPGKNPGTRGVHAGTNVSVIDSETSEENKRKHYWQQKYMQQLDRIASIKSQIKDLDLEIPALWNEFFARDDPMYRDGVIKPKIDRSLQRREELATLLQQEEPKLAAIKEEARRDGAEPGWWRDIKEPTPRPQNPKTGPGDAIRLDDRGSTEPPK
;
A
#
# COMPACT_ATOMS: atom_id res chain seq x y z
N MET A 1 -8.68 39.44 50.93
CA MET A 1 -8.38 38.05 51.34
C MET A 1 -7.88 37.30 50.11
N ALA A 2 -6.62 36.91 50.15
CA ALA A 2 -5.90 36.22 49.08
C ALA A 2 -5.77 34.74 49.44
N CYS A 3 -5.97 33.84 48.47
CA CYS A 3 -5.52 32.44 48.48
C CYS A 3 -6.07 31.74 47.22
N GLN A 4 -5.36 30.92 46.46
CA GLN A 4 -3.94 30.65 46.24
C GLN A 4 -3.93 29.79 44.97
N ARG A 5 -3.10 30.17 43.98
CA ARG A 5 -2.85 29.37 42.78
C ARG A 5 -1.97 28.18 43.17
N LEU A 6 -2.45 26.94 42.99
CA LEU A 6 -1.61 25.75 43.15
C LEU A 6 -1.15 25.26 41.77
N ALA A 7 0.15 25.43 41.56
CA ALA A 7 0.91 24.96 40.42
C ALA A 7 1.00 23.42 40.44
N THR A 8 0.68 22.78 39.32
CA THR A 8 0.87 21.35 39.13
C THR A 8 2.32 21.09 38.70
N ALA A 9 3.14 20.66 39.65
CA ALA A 9 4.52 20.26 39.42
C ALA A 9 4.58 18.95 38.62
N ARG A 10 5.37 18.94 37.53
CA ARG A 10 5.73 17.73 36.77
C ARG A 10 6.69 16.88 37.60
N LEU A 11 6.19 15.76 38.12
CA LEU A 11 7.00 14.72 38.75
C LEU A 11 7.74 13.94 37.66
N LYS A 12 9.06 14.08 37.57
CA LYS A 12 9.94 13.18 36.82
C LYS A 12 10.20 11.95 37.69
N THR A 13 9.49 10.86 37.43
CA THR A 13 9.80 9.55 38.02
C THR A 13 10.96 8.91 37.27
N LEU A 14 12.10 8.84 37.96
CA LEU A 14 13.29 8.13 37.58
C LEU A 14 13.15 6.71 38.16
N THR A 15 12.57 5.80 37.39
CA THR A 15 12.38 4.41 37.81
C THR A 15 13.54 3.57 37.30
N GLY A 16 14.59 3.48 38.12
CA GLY A 16 15.59 2.43 38.00
C GLY A 16 15.00 1.12 38.51
N VAL A 17 14.92 0.11 37.65
CA VAL A 17 14.60 -1.27 38.05
C VAL A 17 15.85 -2.11 37.86
N LEU A 18 16.45 -2.45 39.00
CA LEU A 18 17.41 -3.53 39.19
C LEU A 18 16.61 -4.85 39.20
N VAL A 19 16.72 -5.67 38.15
CA VAL A 19 16.20 -7.05 38.19
C VAL A 19 17.37 -8.00 38.41
N MET A 20 17.28 -8.71 39.53
CA MET A 20 18.15 -9.80 39.97
C MET A 20 18.17 -10.95 38.95
N SER A 21 19.38 -11.38 38.61
CA SER A 21 19.65 -12.61 37.88
C SER A 21 19.27 -13.84 38.71
N GLY A 22 18.18 -14.51 38.33
CA GLY A 22 17.84 -15.85 38.80
C GLY A 22 18.24 -16.88 37.75
N THR A 23 19.30 -17.64 38.01
CA THR A 23 19.70 -18.81 37.21
C THR A 23 18.73 -19.95 37.49
N VAL A 24 17.88 -20.30 36.53
CA VAL A 24 17.08 -21.53 36.56
C VAL A 24 17.83 -22.57 35.72
N ALA A 25 18.34 -23.61 36.37
CA ALA A 25 18.88 -24.79 35.71
C ALA A 25 17.71 -25.58 35.10
N MET A 26 17.55 -25.48 33.78
CA MET A 26 16.58 -26.28 33.01
C MET A 26 17.23 -27.61 32.63
N ALA A 27 16.56 -28.70 33.01
CA ALA A 27 16.88 -30.06 32.62
C ALA A 27 16.74 -30.21 31.09
N ALA A 28 17.70 -30.93 30.49
CA ALA A 28 17.82 -31.12 29.06
C ALA A 28 16.71 -32.04 28.50
N ASP A 29 15.68 -31.43 27.91
CA ASP A 29 14.73 -32.13 27.06
C ASP A 29 15.38 -32.47 25.71
N LYS A 30 15.18 -33.71 25.27
CA LYS A 30 15.76 -34.26 24.03
C LYS A 30 15.12 -33.57 22.81
N PRO A 31 15.90 -33.11 21.81
CA PRO A 31 15.36 -32.40 20.66
C PRO A 31 14.46 -33.32 19.83
N THR A 32 13.20 -32.92 19.68
CA THR A 32 12.25 -33.53 18.76
C THR A 32 12.68 -33.19 17.32
N PRO A 33 12.77 -34.18 16.39
CA PRO A 33 13.23 -33.93 15.04
C PRO A 33 12.27 -33.00 14.28
N THR A 34 12.81 -31.87 13.82
CA THR A 34 12.15 -30.89 12.96
C THR A 34 11.69 -31.54 11.65
N PRO A 35 10.41 -31.42 11.25
CA PRO A 35 9.94 -31.93 9.98
C PRO A 35 10.58 -31.15 8.82
N THR A 36 11.27 -31.88 7.95
CA THR A 36 11.85 -31.38 6.69
C THR A 36 10.73 -30.86 5.78
N PRO A 37 10.73 -29.58 5.37
CA PRO A 37 9.74 -29.06 4.44
C PRO A 37 9.91 -29.72 3.06
N ARG A 38 8.86 -30.42 2.62
CA ARG A 38 8.74 -30.97 1.28
C ARG A 38 8.53 -29.81 0.30
N ALA A 39 9.46 -29.62 -0.63
CA ALA A 39 9.36 -28.60 -1.67
C ALA A 39 8.09 -28.82 -2.51
N ALA A 40 7.11 -27.94 -2.35
CA ALA A 40 5.97 -27.83 -3.25
C ALA A 40 6.49 -27.37 -4.62
N GLY A 41 6.04 -28.07 -5.67
CA GLY A 41 6.58 -28.00 -7.03
C GLY A 41 6.82 -26.57 -7.52
N GLY A 42 8.10 -26.25 -7.71
CA GLY A 42 8.51 -25.06 -8.44
C GLY A 42 8.12 -25.21 -9.90
N GLN A 43 7.13 -24.44 -10.34
CA GLN A 43 6.91 -24.17 -11.75
C GLN A 43 8.24 -23.66 -12.33
N SER A 44 8.74 -24.34 -13.36
CA SER A 44 10.05 -24.00 -13.92
C SER A 44 9.97 -22.60 -14.53
N LEU A 45 11.01 -21.79 -14.36
CA LEU A 45 11.09 -20.44 -14.95
C LEU A 45 10.90 -20.46 -16.48
N ASN A 46 11.12 -21.60 -17.13
CA ASN A 46 10.85 -21.81 -18.55
C ASN A 46 9.35 -21.83 -18.90
N GLU A 47 8.47 -22.25 -17.98
CA GLU A 47 7.02 -22.22 -18.19
C GLU A 47 6.47 -20.80 -18.07
N VAL A 48 6.97 -19.99 -17.11
CA VAL A 48 6.58 -18.58 -16.96
C VAL A 48 7.03 -17.72 -18.16
N ALA A 49 8.16 -18.06 -18.79
CA ALA A 49 8.64 -17.37 -19.99
C ALA A 49 7.79 -17.68 -21.24
N LYS A 50 7.33 -18.93 -21.39
CA LYS A 50 6.45 -19.31 -22.52
C LYS A 50 5.05 -18.71 -22.40
N ASP A 51 4.52 -18.61 -21.18
CA ASP A 51 3.18 -18.06 -20.94
C ASP A 51 3.10 -16.55 -21.23
N LYS A 52 4.18 -15.80 -21.00
CA LYS A 52 4.26 -14.39 -21.41
C LYS A 52 4.39 -14.20 -22.92
N LYS A 53 5.03 -15.13 -23.63
CA LYS A 53 5.21 -15.03 -25.08
C LYS A 53 3.88 -15.29 -25.82
N LEU A 54 3.10 -16.27 -25.38
CA LEU A 54 1.78 -16.58 -25.96
C LEU A 54 0.73 -15.48 -25.70
N LYS A 55 0.83 -14.75 -24.58
CA LYS A 55 -0.08 -13.64 -24.28
C LYS A 55 0.26 -12.36 -25.04
N GLY A 56 1.48 -12.23 -25.57
CA GLY A 56 1.90 -11.10 -26.41
C GLY A 56 1.39 -11.20 -27.85
N ASP A 57 1.30 -12.41 -28.41
CA ASP A 57 0.92 -12.61 -29.81
C ASP A 57 -0.61 -12.57 -30.05
N LEU A 58 -1.42 -12.73 -29.00
CA LEU A 58 -2.89 -12.62 -29.05
C LEU A 58 -3.41 -11.18 -28.80
N ALA A 59 -2.57 -10.26 -28.34
CA ALA A 59 -2.92 -8.86 -28.08
C ALA A 59 -2.56 -7.95 -29.27
N GLY A 60 -2.84 -8.43 -30.49
CA GLY A 60 -2.87 -7.60 -31.68
C GLY A 60 -4.14 -6.73 -31.67
N SER A 61 -3.94 -5.42 -31.54
CA SER A 61 -4.92 -4.33 -31.70
C SER A 61 -5.61 -3.81 -30.44
N SER A 62 -5.33 -2.52 -30.20
CA SER A 62 -5.98 -1.54 -29.34
C SER A 62 -5.71 -1.62 -27.82
N SER A 63 -4.89 -0.67 -27.36
CA SER A 63 -4.67 -0.21 -25.98
C SER A 63 -3.70 -0.96 -25.04
N GLY A 64 -2.67 -1.61 -25.57
CA GLY A 64 -1.55 -2.13 -24.77
C GLY A 64 -0.39 -1.13 -24.66
N SER A 65 0.20 -0.98 -23.47
CA SER A 65 1.38 -0.13 -23.23
C SER A 65 2.54 -0.53 -24.16
N ILE A 66 3.02 0.39 -24.99
CA ILE A 66 4.19 0.16 -25.85
C ILE A 66 5.43 0.21 -24.98
N VAL A 67 6.05 -0.95 -24.74
CA VAL A 67 7.38 -1.03 -24.10
C VAL A 67 8.43 -0.82 -25.19
N ILE A 68 9.00 0.38 -25.24
CA ILE A 68 10.07 0.73 -26.18
C ILE A 68 11.39 0.18 -25.59
N THR A 69 11.86 -0.95 -26.11
CA THR A 69 13.20 -1.48 -25.84
C THR A 69 14.18 -1.09 -26.95
N ASN A 70 15.47 -1.11 -26.65
CA ASN A 70 16.52 -0.71 -27.61
C ASN A 70 16.53 -1.59 -28.88
N GLU A 71 16.08 -2.85 -28.79
CA GLU A 71 15.98 -3.73 -29.97
C GLU A 71 14.79 -3.36 -30.87
N ASN A 72 13.71 -2.81 -30.31
CA ASN A 72 12.50 -2.46 -31.07
C ASN A 72 12.57 -1.06 -31.70
N LEU A 73 13.60 -0.27 -31.39
CA LEU A 73 13.71 1.13 -31.84
C LEU A 73 13.80 1.26 -33.37
N SER A 74 14.51 0.36 -34.05
CA SER A 74 14.69 0.38 -35.49
C SER A 74 13.39 0.08 -36.26
N ASP A 75 12.55 -0.78 -35.69
CA ASP A 75 11.29 -1.20 -36.30
C ASP A 75 10.23 -0.09 -36.21
N TYR A 76 10.22 0.66 -35.10
CA TYR A 76 9.36 1.85 -34.97
C TYR A 76 9.91 3.04 -35.76
N ALA A 77 11.22 3.20 -35.90
CA ALA A 77 11.83 4.24 -36.74
C ALA A 77 11.50 4.04 -38.23
N SER A 78 11.39 2.79 -38.68
CA SER A 78 11.09 2.43 -40.08
C SER A 78 9.61 2.56 -40.43
N LYS A 79 8.70 2.47 -39.43
CA LYS A 79 7.24 2.49 -39.64
C LYS A 79 6.62 3.88 -39.82
N GLY A 80 7.44 4.92 -39.97
CA GLY A 80 7.01 6.18 -40.60
C GLY A 80 6.03 7.01 -39.78
N GLY A 81 6.53 8.14 -39.27
CA GLY A 81 5.70 9.23 -38.75
C GLY A 81 5.64 9.26 -37.23
N LEU A 82 6.67 9.85 -36.61
CA LEU A 82 6.41 10.64 -35.40
C LEU A 82 5.27 11.60 -35.76
N THR A 83 4.14 11.49 -35.08
CA THR A 83 3.05 12.45 -35.18
C THR A 83 3.60 13.84 -34.89
N THR A 84 3.94 14.57 -35.96
CA THR A 84 4.17 16.00 -35.89
C THR A 84 2.81 16.58 -35.57
N ALA A 85 2.65 17.12 -34.37
CA ALA A 85 1.45 17.85 -34.00
C ALA A 85 1.22 18.90 -35.10
N ASN A 86 0.13 18.77 -35.85
CA ASN A 86 -0.26 19.69 -36.91
C ASN A 86 -0.60 21.04 -36.25
N PRO A 87 0.25 22.09 -36.35
CA PRO A 87 -0.15 23.40 -35.87
C PRO A 87 -1.24 23.91 -36.79
N GLY A 88 -2.45 24.07 -36.23
CA GLY A 88 -3.61 24.58 -36.94
C GLY A 88 -3.26 25.81 -37.79
N LYS A 89 -3.57 25.70 -39.07
CA LYS A 89 -3.38 26.70 -40.12
C LYS A 89 -4.24 27.94 -39.84
N ASN A 90 -3.70 28.89 -39.08
CA ASN A 90 -4.09 30.30 -39.15
C ASN A 90 -3.00 31.06 -39.93
N PRO A 91 -3.27 31.52 -41.16
CA PRO A 91 -2.32 32.33 -41.91
C PRO A 91 -2.44 33.78 -41.45
N GLY A 92 -1.70 34.13 -40.41
CA GLY A 92 -1.67 35.49 -39.89
C GLY A 92 -0.35 35.80 -39.22
N THR A 93 0.51 36.51 -39.94
CA THR A 93 1.70 37.24 -39.47
C THR A 93 3.00 36.44 -39.30
N ARG A 94 3.92 36.71 -40.24
CA ARG A 94 5.35 36.42 -40.15
C ARG A 94 5.92 37.07 -38.87
N GLY A 95 6.44 36.24 -37.98
CA GLY A 95 7.39 36.64 -36.94
C GLY A 95 8.62 35.75 -37.05
N VAL A 96 9.66 36.25 -37.69
CA VAL A 96 11.00 35.67 -37.66
C VAL A 96 11.56 35.93 -36.27
N HIS A 97 11.36 35.00 -35.34
CA HIS A 97 12.14 34.97 -34.09
C HIS A 97 13.12 33.82 -34.14
N ALA A 98 14.29 34.17 -34.67
CA ALA A 98 15.55 33.55 -34.32
C ALA A 98 15.70 33.56 -32.80
N GLY A 99 16.12 32.42 -32.24
CA GLY A 99 16.38 32.25 -30.82
C GLY A 99 15.77 30.98 -30.27
N THR A 100 16.04 29.82 -30.88
CA THR A 100 15.91 28.54 -30.17
C THR A 100 16.95 28.56 -29.06
N ASN A 101 16.57 29.16 -27.94
CA ASN A 101 17.29 29.11 -26.68
C ASN A 101 17.18 27.66 -26.21
N VAL A 102 18.10 26.81 -26.68
CA VAL A 102 18.33 25.50 -26.10
C VAL A 102 18.87 25.78 -24.70
N SER A 103 17.95 25.96 -23.76
CA SER A 103 18.24 25.95 -22.34
C SER A 103 18.89 24.60 -22.08
N VAL A 104 20.21 24.60 -21.87
CA VAL A 104 20.92 23.48 -21.27
C VAL A 104 20.30 23.36 -19.88
N ILE A 105 19.25 22.55 -19.77
CA ILE A 105 18.69 22.15 -18.49
C ILE A 105 19.81 21.34 -17.86
N ASP A 106 20.48 21.92 -16.87
CA ASP A 106 21.51 21.26 -16.07
C ASP A 106 20.99 19.88 -15.68
N SER A 107 21.60 18.83 -16.23
CA SER A 107 21.22 17.43 -16.00
C SER A 107 21.24 17.07 -14.52
N GLU A 108 22.07 17.76 -13.73
CA GLU A 108 22.14 17.64 -12.28
C GLU A 108 20.80 17.97 -11.60
N THR A 109 20.13 19.03 -12.04
CA THR A 109 18.80 19.40 -11.51
C THR A 109 17.73 18.36 -11.88
N SER A 110 17.88 17.67 -13.01
CA SER A 110 16.98 16.59 -13.42
C SER A 110 17.11 15.36 -12.52
N GLU A 111 18.33 14.94 -12.19
CA GLU A 111 18.55 13.78 -11.31
C GLU A 111 18.11 14.05 -9.86
N GLU A 112 18.35 15.26 -9.35
CA GLU A 112 17.85 15.66 -8.03
C GLU A 112 16.32 15.64 -7.97
N ASN A 113 15.66 16.17 -9.01
CA ASN A 113 14.20 16.14 -9.11
C ASN A 113 13.64 14.70 -9.16
N LYS A 114 14.28 13.80 -9.91
CA LYS A 114 13.88 12.37 -9.93
C LYS A 114 14.02 11.74 -8.54
N ARG A 115 15.13 12.01 -7.85
CA ARG A 115 15.39 11.51 -6.49
C ARG A 115 14.37 12.04 -5.49
N LYS A 116 14.06 13.35 -5.57
CA LYS A 116 13.00 13.98 -4.78
C LYS A 116 11.66 13.29 -5.01
N HIS A 117 11.25 13.12 -6.27
CA HIS A 117 9.99 12.45 -6.59
C HIS A 117 9.92 11.01 -6.08
N TYR A 118 11.00 10.24 -6.20
CA TYR A 118 11.08 8.87 -5.69
C TYR A 118 10.82 8.82 -4.18
N TRP A 119 11.51 9.65 -3.41
CA TRP A 119 11.37 9.69 -1.95
C TRP A 119 10.01 10.22 -1.51
N GLN A 120 9.49 11.25 -2.18
CA GLN A 120 8.14 11.76 -1.94
C GLN A 120 7.08 10.68 -2.19
N GLN A 121 7.19 9.94 -3.29
CA GLN A 121 6.27 8.85 -3.62
C GLN A 121 6.32 7.73 -2.58
N LYS A 122 7.52 7.28 -2.17
CA LYS A 122 7.70 6.26 -1.12
C LYS A 122 7.05 6.69 0.20
N TYR A 123 7.23 7.96 0.57
CA TYR A 123 6.63 8.52 1.78
C TYR A 123 5.10 8.63 1.68
N MET A 124 4.57 9.09 0.53
CA MET A 124 3.13 9.16 0.28
C MET A 124 2.48 7.77 0.35
N GLN A 125 3.10 6.74 -0.24
CA GLN A 125 2.60 5.37 -0.16
C GLN A 125 2.52 4.87 1.29
N GLN A 126 3.51 5.21 2.10
CA GLN A 126 3.51 4.85 3.53
C GLN A 126 2.40 5.59 4.29
N LEU A 127 2.20 6.88 4.01
CA LEU A 127 1.08 7.64 4.59
C LEU A 127 -0.28 7.06 4.18
N ASP A 128 -0.47 6.73 2.90
CA ASP A 128 -1.68 6.10 2.38
C ASP A 128 -1.97 4.78 3.11
N ARG A 129 -0.94 3.97 3.36
CA ARG A 129 -1.06 2.72 4.11
C ARG A 129 -1.51 2.96 5.55
N ILE A 130 -0.90 3.90 6.25
CA ILE A 130 -1.26 4.25 7.63
C ILE A 130 -2.70 4.80 7.68
N ALA A 131 -3.06 5.69 6.75
CA ALA A 131 -4.40 6.24 6.64
C ALA A 131 -5.46 5.15 6.40
N SER A 132 -5.16 4.18 5.53
CA SER A 132 -6.03 3.02 5.28
C SER A 132 -6.24 2.17 6.54
N ILE A 133 -5.16 1.86 7.28
CA ILE A 133 -5.25 1.09 8.54
C ILE A 133 -6.10 1.86 9.56
N LYS A 134 -5.88 3.17 9.73
CA LYS A 134 -6.66 4.03 10.63
C LYS A 134 -8.15 4.04 10.26
N SER A 135 -8.48 4.09 8.97
CA SER A 135 -9.86 3.99 8.50
C SER A 135 -10.48 2.65 8.87
N GLN A 136 -9.80 1.53 8.61
CA GLN A 136 -10.31 0.19 8.94
C GLN A 136 -10.58 0.02 10.43
N ILE A 137 -9.69 0.53 11.30
CA ILE A 137 -9.90 0.53 12.75
C ILE A 137 -11.16 1.31 13.11
N LYS A 138 -11.35 2.50 12.52
CA LYS A 138 -12.53 3.33 12.74
C LYS A 138 -13.82 2.63 12.31
N ASP A 139 -13.79 1.93 11.18
CA ASP A 139 -14.95 1.18 10.69
C ASP A 139 -15.31 0.03 11.65
N LEU A 140 -14.31 -0.70 12.15
CA LEU A 140 -14.49 -1.76 13.17
C LEU A 140 -14.98 -1.19 14.51
N ASP A 141 -14.50 -0.01 14.92
CA ASP A 141 -14.97 0.69 16.13
C ASP A 141 -16.46 1.05 16.04
N LEU A 142 -17.02 1.22 14.84
CA LEU A 142 -18.46 1.42 14.62
C LEU A 142 -19.23 0.09 14.51
N GLU A 143 -18.63 -0.93 13.90
CA GLU A 143 -19.25 -2.24 13.70
C GLU A 143 -19.40 -3.02 15.01
N ILE A 144 -18.39 -3.02 15.88
CA ILE A 144 -18.40 -3.79 17.13
C ILE A 144 -19.60 -3.44 18.02
N PRO A 145 -19.91 -2.15 18.31
CA PRO A 145 -21.11 -1.78 19.06
C PRO A 145 -22.41 -2.20 18.35
N ALA A 146 -22.45 -2.14 17.01
CA ALA A 146 -23.62 -2.57 16.25
C ALA A 146 -23.87 -4.09 16.40
N LEU A 147 -22.81 -4.90 16.35
CA LEU A 147 -22.88 -6.35 16.61
C LEU A 147 -23.28 -6.66 18.05
N TRP A 148 -22.80 -5.89 19.03
CA TRP A 148 -23.26 -6.01 20.42
C TRP A 148 -24.74 -5.68 20.58
N ASN A 149 -25.23 -4.64 19.92
CA ASN A 149 -26.65 -4.32 19.91
C ASN A 149 -27.48 -5.45 19.28
N GLU A 150 -27.01 -6.05 18.17
CA GLU A 150 -27.65 -7.22 17.55
C GLU A 150 -27.66 -8.43 18.49
N PHE A 151 -26.54 -8.66 19.21
CA PHE A 151 -26.39 -9.74 20.18
C PHE A 151 -27.45 -9.66 21.29
N PHE A 152 -27.69 -8.46 21.83
CA PHE A 152 -28.67 -8.25 22.90
C PHE A 152 -30.12 -8.13 22.39
N ALA A 153 -30.32 -7.77 21.11
CA ALA A 153 -31.64 -7.68 20.51
C ALA A 153 -32.23 -9.06 20.11
N ARG A 154 -31.43 -10.13 20.11
CA ARG A 154 -31.85 -11.47 19.66
C ARG A 154 -32.14 -12.39 20.84
N ASP A 155 -33.37 -12.93 20.88
CA ASP A 155 -33.81 -13.85 21.94
C ASP A 155 -33.32 -15.29 21.76
N ASP A 156 -33.01 -15.73 20.53
CA ASP A 156 -32.56 -17.10 20.24
C ASP A 156 -31.07 -17.29 20.62
N PRO A 157 -30.77 -18.12 21.64
CA PRO A 157 -29.40 -18.36 22.09
C PRO A 157 -28.55 -19.07 21.03
N MET A 158 -29.13 -19.94 20.20
CA MET A 158 -28.38 -20.69 19.19
C MET A 158 -27.87 -19.77 18.08
N TYR A 159 -28.71 -18.85 17.59
CA TYR A 159 -28.26 -17.86 16.62
C TYR A 159 -27.24 -16.88 17.20
N ARG A 160 -27.51 -16.41 18.43
CA ARG A 160 -26.65 -15.45 19.13
C ARG A 160 -25.22 -15.98 19.30
N ASP A 161 -25.11 -17.21 19.81
CA ASP A 161 -23.81 -17.81 20.09
C ASP A 161 -23.17 -18.43 18.84
N GLY A 162 -23.97 -18.90 17.88
CA GLY A 162 -23.49 -19.53 16.64
C GLY A 162 -23.08 -18.56 15.53
N VAL A 163 -23.69 -17.37 15.47
CA VAL A 163 -23.49 -16.42 14.36
C VAL A 163 -22.93 -15.08 14.85
N ILE A 164 -23.54 -14.48 15.88
CA ILE A 164 -23.20 -13.11 16.27
C ILE A 164 -21.88 -13.09 17.07
N LYS A 165 -21.75 -13.95 18.07
CA LYS A 165 -20.54 -14.01 18.91
C LYS A 165 -19.25 -14.27 18.10
N PRO A 166 -19.18 -15.23 17.17
CA PRO A 166 -17.99 -15.40 16.34
C PRO A 166 -17.65 -14.18 15.47
N LYS A 167 -18.66 -13.40 15.04
CA LYS A 167 -18.41 -12.15 14.30
C LYS A 167 -17.81 -11.08 15.20
N ILE A 168 -18.30 -10.94 16.44
CA ILE A 168 -17.73 -10.03 17.44
C ILE A 168 -16.27 -10.40 17.70
N ASP A 169 -15.99 -11.68 17.96
CA ASP A 169 -14.64 -12.17 18.26
C ASP A 169 -13.68 -11.90 17.09
N ARG A 170 -14.09 -12.19 15.84
CA ARG A 170 -13.30 -11.87 14.64
C ARG A 170 -13.04 -10.38 14.48
N SER A 171 -14.04 -9.54 14.76
CA SER A 171 -13.93 -8.08 14.62
C SER A 171 -12.96 -7.51 15.66
N LEU A 172 -13.03 -7.99 16.90
CA LEU A 172 -12.09 -7.63 17.98
C LEU A 172 -10.67 -8.07 17.63
N GLN A 173 -10.47 -9.33 17.25
CA GLN A 173 -9.16 -9.84 16.83
C GLN A 173 -8.60 -9.00 15.67
N ARG A 174 -9.40 -8.75 14.64
CA ARG A 174 -8.97 -7.98 13.47
C ARG A 174 -8.55 -6.56 13.84
N ARG A 175 -9.28 -5.93 14.76
CA ARG A 175 -8.95 -4.60 15.28
C ARG A 175 -7.60 -4.60 15.99
N GLU A 176 -7.33 -5.61 16.82
CA GLU A 176 -6.04 -5.76 17.53
C GLU A 176 -4.87 -5.99 16.56
N GLU A 177 -5.07 -6.82 15.53
CA GLU A 177 -4.09 -7.03 14.46
C GLU A 177 -3.76 -5.71 13.75
N LEU A 178 -4.78 -4.94 13.37
CA LEU A 178 -4.59 -3.65 12.70
C LEU A 178 -3.92 -2.62 13.61
N ALA A 179 -4.25 -2.61 14.90
CA ALA A 179 -3.58 -1.75 15.88
C ALA A 179 -2.09 -2.10 16.02
N THR A 180 -1.77 -3.39 16.04
CA THR A 180 -0.38 -3.88 16.06
C THR A 180 0.36 -3.48 14.79
N LEU A 181 -0.27 -3.64 13.62
CA LEU A 181 0.30 -3.20 12.34
C LEU A 181 0.53 -1.69 12.32
N LEU A 182 -0.39 -0.89 12.84
CA LEU A 182 -0.24 0.56 12.93
C LEU A 182 1.01 0.94 13.74
N GLN A 183 1.23 0.29 14.89
CA GLN A 183 2.44 0.50 15.70
C GLN A 183 3.73 0.13 14.96
N GLN A 184 3.67 -0.85 14.04
CA GLN A 184 4.82 -1.25 13.22
C GLN A 184 5.06 -0.31 12.03
N GLU A 185 4.01 0.27 11.44
CA GLU A 185 4.09 1.10 10.24
C GLU A 185 4.45 2.57 10.53
N GLU A 186 4.03 3.12 11.68
CA GLU A 186 4.35 4.49 12.08
C GLU A 186 5.87 4.80 12.16
N PRO A 187 6.73 3.98 12.80
CA PRO A 187 8.17 4.25 12.84
C PRO A 187 8.85 4.18 11.47
N LYS A 188 8.26 3.48 10.49
CA LYS A 188 8.81 3.42 9.12
C LYS A 188 8.78 4.77 8.43
N LEU A 189 7.86 5.68 8.78
CA LEU A 189 7.88 7.05 8.26
C LEU A 189 9.16 7.80 8.66
N ALA A 190 9.60 7.61 9.91
CA ALA A 190 10.84 8.21 10.40
C ALA A 190 12.06 7.56 9.72
N ALA A 191 12.02 6.23 9.53
CA ALA A 191 13.07 5.51 8.80
C ALA A 191 13.20 6.00 7.35
N ILE A 192 12.10 6.19 6.61
CA ILE A 192 12.12 6.73 5.24
C ILE A 192 12.76 8.13 5.20
N LYS A 193 12.43 9.00 6.16
CA LYS A 193 13.03 10.35 6.23
C LYS A 193 14.54 10.28 6.49
N GLU A 194 14.97 9.37 7.34
CA GLU A 194 16.39 9.17 7.65
C GLU A 194 17.16 8.56 6.47
N GLU A 195 16.60 7.55 5.81
CA GLU A 195 17.15 6.98 4.56
C GLU A 195 17.30 8.07 3.50
N ALA A 196 16.26 8.89 3.29
CA ALA A 196 16.31 9.99 2.35
C ALA A 196 17.41 11.00 2.70
N ARG A 197 17.62 11.33 3.99
CA ARG A 197 18.72 12.23 4.41
C ARG A 197 20.10 11.65 4.11
N ARG A 198 20.31 10.35 4.32
CA ARG A 198 21.55 9.67 3.93
C ARG A 198 21.77 9.73 2.42
N ASP A 199 20.68 9.74 1.70
CA ASP A 199 20.60 9.96 0.26
C ASP A 199 20.68 11.45 -0.14
N GLY A 200 21.03 12.37 0.75
CA GLY A 200 21.17 13.80 0.44
C GLY A 200 19.84 14.55 0.24
N ALA A 201 18.71 13.99 0.69
CA ALA A 201 17.44 14.71 0.66
C ALA A 201 17.45 15.91 1.61
N GLU A 202 17.06 17.06 1.11
CA GLU A 202 16.94 18.26 1.92
C GLU A 202 15.72 18.23 2.85
N PRO A 203 15.77 18.89 4.03
CA PRO A 203 14.62 19.00 4.93
C PRO A 203 13.37 19.61 4.28
N GLY A 204 13.53 20.40 3.20
CA GLY A 204 12.44 21.05 2.47
C GLY A 204 11.59 20.10 1.62
N TRP A 205 12.07 18.91 1.27
CA TRP A 205 11.41 18.02 0.32
C TRP A 205 10.04 17.51 0.77
N TRP A 206 9.74 17.59 2.05
CA TRP A 206 8.51 17.08 2.66
C TRP A 206 7.43 18.14 2.87
N ARG A 207 7.73 19.43 2.63
CA ARG A 207 6.82 20.55 2.96
C ARG A 207 5.55 20.56 2.13
N ASP A 208 5.63 20.08 0.89
CA ASP A 208 4.53 20.13 -0.07
C ASP A 208 3.61 18.91 -0.03
N ILE A 209 3.97 17.90 0.78
CA ILE A 209 3.19 16.66 0.86
C ILE A 209 2.02 16.87 1.81
N LYS A 210 0.83 17.03 1.25
CA LYS A 210 -0.41 17.00 2.03
C LYS A 210 -0.64 15.58 2.54
N GLU A 211 -1.03 15.47 3.80
CA GLU A 211 -1.48 14.18 4.34
C GLU A 211 -2.63 13.67 3.47
N PRO A 212 -2.56 12.41 3.00
CA PRO A 212 -3.61 11.88 2.15
C PRO A 212 -4.90 11.86 2.94
N THR A 213 -5.91 12.53 2.39
CA THR A 213 -7.27 12.41 2.92
C THR A 213 -7.65 10.93 2.82
N PRO A 214 -8.09 10.30 3.93
CA PRO A 214 -8.47 8.90 3.91
C PRO A 214 -9.50 8.71 2.80
N ARG A 215 -9.18 7.85 1.83
CA ARG A 215 -10.13 7.56 0.74
C ARG A 215 -11.34 6.91 1.39
N PRO A 216 -12.56 7.42 1.18
CA PRO A 216 -13.75 6.74 1.67
C PRO A 216 -13.71 5.32 1.12
N GLN A 217 -13.73 4.32 2.00
CA GLN A 217 -13.85 2.94 1.54
C GLN A 217 -15.17 2.86 0.80
N ASN A 218 -15.10 2.52 -0.48
CA ASN A 218 -16.30 2.38 -1.28
C ASN A 218 -17.06 1.20 -0.67
N PRO A 219 -18.25 1.39 -0.07
CA PRO A 219 -18.94 0.35 0.70
C PRO A 219 -19.40 -0.83 -0.18
N LYS A 220 -19.16 -0.77 -1.49
CA LYS A 220 -19.62 -1.71 -2.49
C LYS A 220 -18.69 -2.90 -2.73
N THR A 221 -17.49 -2.90 -2.15
CA THR A 221 -16.60 -4.07 -2.19
C THR A 221 -16.67 -4.81 -0.86
N GLY A 222 -17.86 -5.29 -0.51
CA GLY A 222 -18.02 -6.16 0.65
C GLY A 222 -17.18 -7.43 0.46
N PRO A 223 -16.59 -7.99 1.53
CA PRO A 223 -15.79 -9.23 1.47
C PRO A 223 -16.58 -10.48 1.04
N GLY A 224 -17.85 -10.34 0.61
CA GLY A 224 -18.71 -11.42 0.12
C GLY A 224 -18.88 -11.51 -1.41
N ASP A 225 -18.50 -10.49 -2.19
CA ASP A 225 -18.82 -10.46 -3.64
C ASP A 225 -17.72 -11.01 -4.56
N ALA A 226 -16.60 -11.49 -4.00
CA ALA A 226 -15.56 -12.16 -4.80
C ALA A 226 -15.81 -13.66 -5.02
N ILE A 227 -16.91 -14.23 -4.49
CA ILE A 227 -17.26 -15.65 -4.64
C ILE A 227 -18.62 -15.75 -5.34
N ARG A 228 -18.67 -15.60 -6.67
CA ARG A 228 -19.66 -16.18 -7.62
C ARG A 228 -19.69 -15.38 -8.93
N LEU A 229 -18.70 -15.56 -9.80
CA LEU A 229 -18.93 -15.33 -11.23
C LEU A 229 -18.68 -16.56 -12.11
N ASP A 230 -18.19 -17.67 -11.54
CA ASP A 230 -17.80 -18.84 -12.34
C ASP A 230 -18.83 -19.99 -12.33
N ASP A 231 -19.99 -19.83 -11.67
CA ASP A 231 -20.99 -20.91 -11.51
C ASP A 231 -22.33 -20.65 -12.24
N ARG A 232 -22.25 -20.04 -13.43
CA ARG A 232 -23.30 -20.14 -14.47
C ARG A 232 -22.76 -20.94 -15.64
N GLY A 233 -22.33 -22.17 -15.36
CA GLY A 233 -22.15 -23.19 -16.38
C GLY A 233 -23.49 -23.53 -17.00
N SER A 234 -23.67 -23.16 -18.26
CA SER A 234 -24.75 -23.59 -19.13
C SER A 234 -25.05 -25.07 -18.98
N THR A 235 -26.26 -25.39 -18.51
CA THR A 235 -26.92 -26.67 -18.78
C THR A 235 -27.99 -26.43 -19.83
N GLU A 236 -27.55 -26.36 -21.09
CA GLU A 236 -28.47 -26.62 -22.21
C GLU A 236 -28.66 -28.15 -22.32
N PRO A 237 -29.90 -28.67 -22.28
CA PRO A 237 -30.14 -30.08 -22.50
C PRO A 237 -30.02 -30.44 -23.99
N PRO A 238 -29.39 -31.58 -24.35
CA PRO A 238 -29.36 -32.05 -25.73
C PRO A 238 -30.76 -32.47 -26.21
N LYS A 239 -31.07 -32.14 -27.47
CA LYS A 239 -32.27 -32.59 -28.20
C LYS A 239 -32.08 -33.99 -28.77
#